data_AF-A0A845RU57-F1
#
_entry.id   AF-A0A845RU57-F1
#
_cell.length_a   1.000
_cell.length_b   1.000
_cell.length_c   1.000
_cell.angle_alpha   90.00
_cell.angle_beta   90.00
_cell.angle_gamma   90.00
#
_symmetry.space_group_name_H-M   'P 1'
#
loop_
_entity.id
_entity.type
_entity.pdbx_description
1 polymer ?
#
loop_
_entity_poly.entity_id
_entity_poly.type
_entity_poly.pdbx_seq_one_letter_code
_entity_poly.pdbx_strand_id
1 'polypeptide(L)'
;MVNILKKNAVLNMSLPESAVLQSLLEQALQHGLLTDVELQHMQTQIIKLLTKQLKRFTHGDSCSVKSETAQSIMLSILYTIGIYLKSLSHPDLCLNCLRQNQINDLFQEGRNIIDLRISEAKTLLSVINHDGLTFINQAYSDTLENGIPAFFTAYDPEFAAHETPGSIDYPLSNDQMDSTGIVYIHHYLQQLYREDTFCLNFPGEDIQCLLRGYHDHSEDLLLNIFELVFAQSLGSVMAGKPAHQLNISQQDREYLQQKLANLPDQELDLRLQHALTQVSDDLTLDDSSLVQLLKESIIPFAARLKNALSNEKLEAVFITLKAQSEHSSLVFEDGPRLADDVFRDIAEEIRQCRYIEDKLTIIRREIRSAADLADILEASCLFEDEYDSVYHSLTALELALLIKSFPAPDPSLFIRSGHAATGEMKEWQIRLISFLDRLVPSELFTLLHLAEGITII
;
A
#
# COMPACT_ATOMS: atom_id res chain seq x y z
N MET A 1 -40.64 -30.04 -8.27
CA MET A 1 -39.73 -29.14 -9.02
C MET A 1 -40.15 -27.67 -9.00
N VAL A 2 -41.44 -27.32 -9.22
CA VAL A 2 -41.92 -25.91 -9.20
C VAL A 2 -41.83 -25.23 -7.81
N ASN A 3 -41.84 -26.00 -6.72
CA ASN A 3 -41.81 -25.46 -5.35
C ASN A 3 -40.39 -25.23 -4.77
N ILE A 4 -39.34 -25.67 -5.49
CA ILE A 4 -37.94 -25.50 -5.08
C ILE A 4 -37.37 -24.21 -5.69
N LEU A 5 -37.72 -23.92 -6.96
CA LEU A 5 -37.25 -22.72 -7.66
C LEU A 5 -37.82 -21.41 -7.09
N LYS A 6 -39.01 -21.43 -6.45
CA LYS A 6 -39.57 -20.26 -5.76
C LYS A 6 -38.95 -19.95 -4.40
N LYS A 7 -38.25 -20.89 -3.76
CA LYS A 7 -37.58 -20.68 -2.46
C LYS A 7 -36.23 -19.98 -2.60
N ASN A 8 -35.48 -20.27 -3.66
CA ASN A 8 -34.16 -19.69 -3.92
C ASN A 8 -34.19 -18.19 -4.24
N ALA A 9 -35.31 -17.66 -4.73
CA ALA A 9 -35.45 -16.24 -5.07
C ALA A 9 -35.70 -15.32 -3.86
N VAL A 10 -35.83 -15.89 -2.66
CA VAL A 10 -36.39 -15.20 -1.50
C VAL A 10 -35.38 -14.98 -0.38
N LEU A 11 -34.33 -15.81 -0.30
CA LEU A 11 -33.33 -15.75 0.77
C LEU A 11 -32.03 -15.10 0.25
N ASN A 12 -31.80 -13.84 0.61
CA ASN A 12 -30.59 -13.11 0.27
C ASN A 12 -29.43 -13.51 1.19
N MET A 13 -28.33 -13.99 0.60
CA MET A 13 -27.06 -14.26 1.29
C MET A 13 -25.91 -13.36 0.80
N SER A 14 -26.20 -12.38 -0.05
CA SER A 14 -25.25 -11.37 -0.51
C SER A 14 -25.07 -10.28 0.56
N LEU A 15 -24.61 -10.69 1.74
CA LEU A 15 -24.37 -9.85 2.91
C LEU A 15 -22.97 -10.14 3.49
N PRO A 16 -22.42 -9.21 4.29
CA PRO A 16 -21.23 -9.49 5.09
C PRO A 16 -21.44 -10.71 6.00
N GLU A 17 -20.37 -11.47 6.24
CA GLU A 17 -20.38 -12.71 7.01
C GLU A 17 -21.07 -12.55 8.37
N SER A 18 -20.82 -11.43 9.05
CA SER A 18 -21.41 -11.10 10.36
C SER A 18 -22.94 -10.97 10.33
N ALA A 19 -23.53 -10.63 9.18
CA ALA A 19 -24.95 -10.40 9.01
C ALA A 19 -25.71 -11.61 8.41
N VAL A 20 -25.01 -12.56 7.78
CA VAL A 20 -25.62 -13.68 7.06
C VAL A 20 -26.53 -14.52 7.95
N LEU A 21 -26.06 -14.94 9.12
CA LEU A 21 -26.85 -15.80 10.01
C LEU A 21 -28.14 -15.10 10.45
N GLN A 22 -28.03 -13.86 10.92
CA GLN A 22 -29.18 -13.10 11.40
C GLN A 22 -30.19 -12.88 10.27
N SER A 23 -29.73 -12.42 9.10
CA SER A 23 -30.60 -12.15 7.97
C SER A 23 -31.29 -13.41 7.45
N LEU A 24 -30.58 -14.54 7.41
CA LEU A 24 -31.15 -15.82 6.98
C LEU A 24 -32.27 -16.28 7.92
N LEU A 25 -32.08 -16.14 9.24
CA LEU A 25 -33.09 -16.49 10.24
C LEU A 25 -34.33 -15.59 10.14
N GLU A 26 -34.13 -14.28 9.98
CA GLU A 26 -35.22 -13.30 9.84
C GLU A 26 -36.05 -13.56 8.59
N GLN A 27 -35.40 -13.71 7.43
CA GLN A 27 -36.09 -13.96 6.17
C GLN A 27 -36.81 -15.33 6.21
N ALA A 28 -36.18 -16.35 6.76
CA ALA A 28 -36.82 -17.67 6.86
C ALA A 28 -38.05 -17.66 7.77
N LEU A 29 -38.05 -16.87 8.85
CA LEU A 29 -39.25 -16.68 9.68
C LEU A 29 -40.34 -15.94 8.91
N GLN A 30 -40.00 -14.82 8.26
CA GLN A 30 -40.95 -14.02 7.47
C GLN A 30 -41.65 -14.82 6.37
N HIS A 31 -40.94 -15.78 5.77
CA HIS A 31 -41.47 -16.63 4.71
C HIS A 31 -42.07 -17.96 5.21
N GLY A 32 -42.21 -18.13 6.53
CA GLY A 32 -42.78 -19.34 7.14
C GLY A 32 -41.95 -20.60 6.89
N LEU A 33 -40.66 -20.44 6.56
CA LEU A 33 -39.72 -21.54 6.42
C LEU A 33 -39.20 -21.98 7.80
N LEU A 34 -39.12 -21.06 8.75
CA LEU A 34 -38.77 -21.33 10.15
C LEU A 34 -39.97 -21.02 11.05
N THR A 35 -40.19 -21.84 12.07
CA THR A 35 -41.16 -21.58 13.13
C THR A 35 -40.54 -20.76 14.26
N ASP A 36 -41.36 -20.05 15.04
CA ASP A 36 -40.89 -19.33 16.23
C ASP A 36 -40.17 -20.24 17.24
N VAL A 37 -40.63 -21.49 17.38
CA VAL A 37 -40.03 -22.48 18.29
C VAL A 37 -38.62 -22.88 17.83
N GLU A 38 -38.45 -23.13 16.53
CA GLU A 38 -37.13 -23.43 15.95
C GLU A 38 -36.18 -22.24 16.10
N LEU A 39 -36.66 -21.02 15.83
CA LEU A 39 -35.86 -19.80 15.98
C LEU A 39 -35.41 -19.59 17.43
N GLN A 40 -36.32 -19.69 18.39
CA GLN A 40 -36.01 -19.58 19.83
C GLN A 40 -35.00 -20.65 20.27
N HIS A 41 -35.11 -21.86 19.73
CA HIS A 41 -34.15 -22.93 20.00
C HIS A 41 -32.74 -22.55 19.52
N MET A 42 -32.60 -22.06 18.28
CA MET A 42 -31.32 -21.61 17.73
C MET A 42 -30.73 -20.43 18.52
N GLN A 43 -31.53 -19.41 18.83
CA GLN A 43 -31.11 -18.26 19.64
C GLN A 43 -30.62 -18.69 21.03
N THR A 44 -31.30 -19.66 21.66
CA THR A 44 -30.86 -20.23 22.95
C THR A 44 -29.50 -20.92 22.82
N GLN A 45 -29.25 -21.65 21.73
CA GLN A 45 -27.94 -22.27 21.49
C GLN A 45 -26.83 -21.23 21.25
N ILE A 46 -27.11 -20.15 20.51
CA ILE A 46 -26.18 -19.04 20.30
C ILE A 46 -25.80 -18.38 21.64
N ILE A 47 -26.77 -18.11 22.52
CA ILE A 47 -26.51 -17.54 23.85
C ILE A 47 -25.68 -18.50 24.73
N LYS A 48 -25.93 -19.81 24.65
CA LYS A 48 -25.10 -20.82 25.34
C LYS A 48 -23.66 -20.81 24.82
N LEU A 49 -23.46 -20.69 23.51
CA LEU A 49 -22.14 -20.57 22.90
C LEU A 49 -21.43 -19.27 23.35
N LEU A 50 -22.14 -18.14 23.35
CA LEU A 50 -21.62 -16.88 23.89
C LEU A 50 -21.18 -17.04 25.35
N THR A 51 -21.99 -17.69 26.19
CA THR A 51 -21.64 -17.94 27.60
C THR A 51 -20.36 -18.80 27.72
N LYS A 52 -20.19 -19.79 26.83
CA LYS A 52 -18.98 -20.62 26.78
C LYS A 52 -17.76 -19.80 26.35
N GLN A 53 -17.88 -18.96 25.32
CA GLN A 53 -16.79 -18.10 24.84
C GLN A 53 -16.41 -17.04 25.88
N LEU A 54 -17.38 -16.43 26.56
CA LEU A 54 -17.12 -15.48 27.65
C LEU A 54 -16.33 -16.11 28.81
N LYS A 55 -16.68 -17.34 29.21
CA LYS A 55 -15.93 -18.08 30.23
C LYS A 55 -14.49 -18.38 29.80
N ARG A 56 -14.28 -18.68 28.51
CA ARG A 56 -12.92 -18.88 27.96
C ARG A 56 -12.13 -17.57 27.94
N PHE A 57 -12.75 -16.49 27.47
CA PHE A 57 -12.15 -15.16 27.42
C PHE A 57 -11.68 -14.68 28.81
N THR A 58 -12.51 -14.87 29.85
CA THR A 58 -12.15 -14.51 31.23
C THR A 58 -11.29 -15.56 31.94
N HIS A 59 -10.88 -16.63 31.27
CA HIS A 59 -10.18 -17.78 31.88
C HIS A 59 -10.95 -18.43 33.06
N GLY A 60 -12.25 -18.17 33.18
CA GLY A 60 -13.07 -18.58 34.31
C GLY A 60 -12.93 -17.71 35.56
N ASP A 61 -12.07 -16.68 35.53
CA ASP A 61 -11.70 -15.86 36.69
C ASP A 61 -12.69 -14.74 37.00
N SER A 62 -13.65 -14.47 36.11
CA SER A 62 -14.62 -13.39 36.29
C SER A 62 -15.98 -13.73 35.71
N CYS A 63 -17.03 -13.37 36.47
CA CYS A 63 -18.44 -13.53 36.09
C CYS A 63 -19.02 -12.30 35.37
N SER A 64 -18.23 -11.24 35.19
CA SER A 64 -18.66 -9.99 34.55
C SER A 64 -17.62 -9.54 33.54
N VAL A 65 -18.10 -9.15 32.35
CA VAL A 65 -17.33 -8.47 31.31
C VAL A 65 -18.05 -7.17 30.96
N LYS A 66 -17.34 -6.24 30.32
CA LYS A 66 -17.98 -5.04 29.75
C LYS A 66 -18.96 -5.43 28.65
N SER A 67 -20.01 -4.63 28.46
CA SER A 67 -21.02 -4.85 27.42
C SER A 67 -20.41 -4.89 26.02
N GLU A 68 -19.43 -4.03 25.76
CA GLU A 68 -18.73 -3.94 24.47
C GLU A 68 -17.98 -5.25 24.17
N THR A 69 -17.32 -5.83 25.18
CA THR A 69 -16.62 -7.12 25.05
C THR A 69 -17.59 -8.26 24.75
N ALA A 70 -18.74 -8.31 25.44
CA ALA A 70 -19.75 -9.33 25.16
C ALA A 70 -20.36 -9.18 23.76
N GLN A 71 -20.53 -7.95 23.28
CA GLN A 71 -21.01 -7.66 21.93
C GLN A 71 -19.98 -8.06 20.86
N SER A 72 -18.70 -7.71 21.03
CA SER A 72 -17.63 -8.12 20.10
C SER A 72 -17.52 -9.65 20.01
N ILE A 73 -17.56 -10.38 21.14
CA ILE A 73 -17.56 -11.85 21.13
C ILE A 73 -18.81 -12.41 20.44
N MET A 74 -19.98 -11.80 20.65
CA MET A 74 -21.19 -12.20 19.91
C MET A 74 -21.01 -12.01 18.41
N LEU A 75 -20.50 -10.87 17.96
CA LEU A 75 -20.22 -10.60 16.55
C LEU A 75 -19.23 -11.60 15.97
N SER A 76 -18.18 -11.96 16.72
CA SER A 76 -17.22 -13.00 16.33
C SER A 76 -17.89 -14.36 16.11
N ILE A 77 -18.81 -14.75 17.00
CA ILE A 77 -19.59 -15.99 16.86
C ILE A 77 -20.46 -15.95 15.60
N LEU A 78 -21.21 -14.85 15.40
CA LEU A 78 -22.11 -14.69 14.25
C LEU A 78 -21.32 -14.71 12.93
N TYR A 79 -20.20 -13.98 12.87
CA TYR A 79 -19.28 -13.95 11.73
C TYR A 79 -18.71 -15.33 11.42
N THR A 80 -18.23 -16.05 12.44
CA THR A 80 -17.68 -17.40 12.27
C THR A 80 -18.70 -18.37 11.70
N ILE A 81 -19.93 -18.37 12.22
CA ILE A 81 -21.01 -19.21 11.67
C ILE A 81 -21.39 -18.74 10.27
N GLY A 82 -21.43 -17.43 10.04
CA GLY A 82 -21.72 -16.81 8.75
C GLY A 82 -20.75 -17.26 7.65
N ILE A 83 -19.45 -17.34 7.94
CA ILE A 83 -18.44 -17.90 7.03
C ILE A 83 -18.81 -19.31 6.58
N TYR A 84 -19.14 -20.19 7.53
CA TYR A 84 -19.54 -21.55 7.19
C TYR A 84 -20.79 -21.57 6.34
N LEU A 85 -21.83 -20.81 6.69
CA LEU A 85 -23.05 -20.74 5.89
C LEU A 85 -22.79 -20.24 4.47
N LYS A 86 -21.94 -19.21 4.29
CA LYS A 86 -21.56 -18.74 2.94
C LYS A 86 -20.84 -19.82 2.12
N SER A 87 -20.04 -20.66 2.75
CA SER A 87 -19.35 -21.77 2.06
C SER A 87 -20.29 -22.84 1.49
N LEU A 88 -21.52 -22.93 1.98
CA LEU A 88 -22.52 -23.88 1.48
C LEU A 88 -23.21 -23.41 0.18
N SER A 89 -23.01 -22.15 -0.22
CA SER A 89 -23.48 -21.50 -1.46
C SER A 89 -24.99 -21.45 -1.70
N HIS A 90 -25.80 -22.28 -1.02
CA HIS A 90 -27.24 -22.39 -1.22
C HIS A 90 -28.05 -22.17 0.07
N PRO A 91 -29.05 -21.26 0.07
CA PRO A 91 -29.85 -20.96 1.25
C PRO A 91 -30.61 -22.17 1.83
N ASP A 92 -31.11 -23.07 0.97
CA ASP A 92 -31.79 -24.29 1.40
C ASP A 92 -30.86 -25.23 2.18
N LEU A 93 -29.58 -25.34 1.77
CA LEU A 93 -28.58 -26.12 2.50
C LEU A 93 -28.26 -25.49 3.85
N CYS A 94 -28.17 -24.15 3.91
CA CYS A 94 -27.95 -23.41 5.14
C CYS A 94 -29.07 -23.65 6.15
N LEU A 95 -30.33 -23.54 5.73
CA LEU A 95 -31.49 -23.78 6.58
C LEU A 95 -31.58 -25.23 7.07
N ASN A 96 -31.26 -26.19 6.20
CA ASN A 96 -31.21 -27.59 6.61
C ASN A 96 -30.10 -27.83 7.65
N CYS A 97 -28.92 -27.25 7.45
CA CYS A 97 -27.82 -27.35 8.40
C CYS A 97 -28.19 -26.75 9.76
N LEU A 98 -28.83 -25.58 9.77
CA LEU A 98 -29.29 -24.90 10.99
C LEU A 98 -30.33 -25.73 11.77
N ARG A 99 -31.20 -26.50 11.09
CA ARG A 99 -32.17 -27.38 11.76
C ARG A 99 -31.56 -28.68 12.29
N GLN A 100 -30.61 -29.26 11.55
CA GLN A 100 -30.14 -30.62 11.79
C GLN A 100 -28.93 -30.70 12.74
N ASN A 101 -28.11 -29.65 12.79
CA ASN A 101 -26.86 -29.64 13.55
C ASN A 101 -26.95 -28.70 14.75
N GLN A 102 -26.04 -28.88 15.72
CA GLN A 102 -25.93 -27.93 16.82
C GLN A 102 -25.19 -26.67 16.34
N ILE A 103 -25.57 -25.50 16.85
CA ILE A 103 -24.91 -24.22 16.54
C ILE A 103 -23.41 -24.28 16.86
N ASN A 104 -23.01 -25.01 17.91
CA ASN A 104 -21.59 -25.20 18.25
C ASN A 104 -20.81 -25.96 17.15
N ASP A 105 -21.45 -26.90 16.45
CA ASP A 105 -20.82 -27.64 15.36
C ASP A 105 -20.62 -26.71 14.14
N LEU A 106 -21.65 -25.90 13.81
CA LEU A 106 -21.54 -24.91 12.74
C LEU A 106 -20.46 -23.86 13.03
N PHE A 107 -20.35 -23.43 14.29
CA PHE A 107 -19.27 -22.55 14.73
C PHE A 107 -17.91 -23.21 14.54
N GLN A 108 -17.75 -24.49 14.88
CA GLN A 108 -16.49 -25.20 14.71
C GLN A 108 -16.09 -25.36 13.24
N GLU A 109 -17.05 -25.64 12.34
CA GLU A 109 -16.77 -25.65 10.90
C GLU A 109 -16.34 -24.28 10.38
N GLY A 110 -16.98 -23.21 10.87
CA GLY A 110 -16.55 -21.84 10.58
C GLY A 110 -15.13 -21.55 11.06
N ARG A 111 -14.76 -22.01 12.26
CA ARG A 111 -13.40 -21.90 12.80
C ARG A 111 -12.38 -22.63 11.92
N ASN A 112 -12.70 -23.84 11.46
CA ASN A 112 -11.84 -24.60 10.56
C ASN A 112 -11.57 -23.84 9.25
N ILE A 113 -12.59 -23.19 8.69
CA ILE A 113 -12.45 -22.36 7.47
C ILE A 113 -11.58 -21.13 7.76
N ILE A 114 -11.78 -20.45 8.89
CA ILE A 114 -10.93 -19.31 9.28
C ILE A 114 -9.47 -19.73 9.37
N ASP A 115 -9.18 -20.85 10.03
CA ASP A 115 -7.81 -21.32 10.23
C ASP A 115 -7.14 -21.71 8.90
N LEU A 116 -7.89 -22.33 7.97
CA LEU A 116 -7.44 -22.59 6.62
C LEU A 116 -7.09 -21.29 5.88
N ARG A 117 -7.98 -20.28 5.93
CA ARG A 117 -7.79 -18.99 5.25
C ARG A 117 -6.61 -18.20 5.81
N ILE A 118 -6.34 -18.30 7.12
CA ILE A 118 -5.12 -17.74 7.72
C ILE A 118 -3.88 -18.38 7.11
N SER A 119 -3.85 -19.70 6.97
CA SER A 119 -2.72 -20.42 6.37
C SER A 119 -2.52 -20.07 4.91
N GLU A 120 -3.60 -20.02 4.13
CA GLU A 120 -3.57 -19.64 2.71
C GLU A 120 -3.10 -18.19 2.53
N ALA A 121 -3.63 -17.26 3.33
CA ALA A 121 -3.24 -15.84 3.28
C ALA A 121 -1.77 -15.64 3.63
N LYS A 122 -1.25 -16.30 4.67
CA LYS A 122 0.19 -16.26 5.00
C LYS A 122 1.07 -16.82 3.87
N THR A 123 0.60 -17.86 3.20
CA THR A 123 1.30 -18.44 2.04
C THR A 123 1.33 -17.45 0.89
N LEU A 124 0.19 -16.82 0.55
CA LEU A 124 0.10 -15.79 -0.48
C LEU A 124 1.03 -14.61 -0.18
N LEU A 125 1.01 -14.08 1.06
CA LEU A 125 1.91 -13.00 1.47
C LEU A 125 3.38 -13.38 1.28
N SER A 126 3.77 -14.60 1.66
CA SER A 126 5.15 -15.07 1.47
C SER A 126 5.54 -15.16 0.00
N VAL A 127 4.62 -15.55 -0.88
CA VAL A 127 4.87 -15.61 -2.32
C VAL A 127 4.99 -14.20 -2.90
N ILE A 128 4.07 -13.29 -2.56
CA ILE A 128 4.11 -11.89 -3.01
C ILE A 128 5.40 -11.21 -2.55
N ASN A 129 5.84 -11.41 -1.31
CA ASN A 129 7.10 -10.81 -0.82
C ASN A 129 8.35 -11.37 -1.52
N HIS A 130 8.31 -12.59 -2.04
CA HIS A 130 9.46 -13.20 -2.71
C HIS A 130 9.50 -12.91 -4.22
N ASP A 131 8.34 -13.01 -4.87
CA ASP A 131 8.21 -12.95 -6.34
C ASP A 131 7.59 -11.63 -6.84
N GLY A 132 7.13 -10.76 -5.94
CA GLY A 132 6.38 -9.54 -6.26
C GLY A 132 7.24 -8.38 -6.76
N LEU A 133 6.59 -7.22 -6.88
CA LEU A 133 7.21 -6.01 -7.41
C LEU A 133 8.24 -5.47 -6.41
N THR A 134 9.50 -5.40 -6.82
CA THR A 134 10.61 -5.23 -5.88
C THR A 134 10.88 -3.77 -5.47
N PHE A 135 10.46 -2.76 -6.25
CA PHE A 135 10.92 -1.37 -6.06
C PHE A 135 9.91 -0.30 -6.49
N ILE A 136 8.66 -0.37 -6.02
CA ILE A 136 7.63 0.54 -6.48
C ILE A 136 6.58 0.84 -5.40
N ASN A 137 6.34 2.13 -5.18
CA ASN A 137 5.28 2.72 -4.36
C ASN A 137 5.33 2.43 -2.85
N GLN A 138 5.29 3.50 -2.05
CA GLN A 138 5.38 3.43 -0.60
C GLN A 138 4.18 2.72 0.02
N ALA A 139 2.97 2.94 -0.51
CA ALA A 139 1.77 2.28 0.02
C ALA A 139 1.77 0.77 -0.27
N TYR A 140 2.22 0.35 -1.46
CA TYR A 140 2.41 -1.07 -1.78
C TYR A 140 3.38 -1.73 -0.81
N SER A 141 4.57 -1.15 -0.66
CA SER A 141 5.63 -1.69 0.19
C SER A 141 5.20 -1.72 1.67
N ASP A 142 4.67 -0.62 2.18
CA ASP A 142 4.22 -0.52 3.58
C ASP A 142 3.06 -1.50 3.89
N THR A 143 2.14 -1.69 2.94
CA THR A 143 1.04 -2.66 3.11
C THR A 143 1.57 -4.09 3.28
N LEU A 144 2.60 -4.48 2.52
CA LEU A 144 3.17 -5.82 2.56
C LEU A 144 4.13 -6.03 3.76
N GLU A 145 4.92 -5.02 4.09
CA GLU A 145 5.94 -5.09 5.14
C GLU A 145 5.39 -4.82 6.54
N ASN A 146 4.42 -3.92 6.67
CA ASN A 146 3.91 -3.46 7.96
C ASN A 146 2.40 -3.71 8.11
N GLY A 147 1.59 -3.33 7.13
CA GLY A 147 0.12 -3.39 7.20
C GLY A 147 -0.45 -4.79 7.46
N ILE A 148 -0.22 -5.72 6.52
CA ILE A 148 -0.70 -7.10 6.60
C ILE A 148 0.01 -7.91 7.72
N PRO A 149 1.33 -7.77 7.95
CA PRO A 149 1.97 -8.40 9.11
C PRO A 149 1.39 -7.94 10.46
N ALA A 150 1.04 -6.66 10.59
CA ALA A 150 0.35 -6.14 11.78
C ALA A 150 -1.03 -6.77 11.97
N PHE A 151 -1.79 -6.98 10.88
CA PHE A 151 -3.04 -7.76 10.93
C PHE A 151 -2.81 -9.14 11.54
N PHE A 152 -1.87 -9.93 11.02
CA PHE A 152 -1.64 -11.29 11.53
C PHE A 152 -1.14 -11.33 12.98
N THR A 153 -0.51 -10.25 13.45
CA THR A 153 -0.05 -10.13 14.83
C THR A 153 -1.19 -9.81 15.79
N ALA A 154 -2.13 -8.95 15.39
CA ALA A 154 -3.22 -8.47 16.24
C ALA A 154 -4.54 -9.25 16.08
N TYR A 155 -4.70 -10.00 14.99
CA TYR A 155 -5.95 -10.70 14.67
C TYR A 155 -6.26 -11.82 15.66
N ASP A 156 -7.41 -11.72 16.32
CA ASP A 156 -7.92 -12.73 17.24
C ASP A 156 -9.07 -13.52 16.59
N PRO A 157 -8.78 -14.71 16.04
CA PRO A 157 -9.78 -15.51 15.37
C PRO A 157 -10.78 -16.15 16.36
N GLU A 158 -10.48 -16.20 17.66
CA GLU A 158 -11.34 -16.85 18.66
C GLU A 158 -12.43 -15.91 19.19
N PHE A 159 -12.06 -14.66 19.48
CA PHE A 159 -12.93 -13.70 20.17
C PHE A 159 -13.26 -12.45 19.36
N ALA A 160 -12.51 -12.15 18.30
CA ALA A 160 -12.69 -10.96 17.47
C ALA A 160 -12.53 -11.26 15.96
N ALA A 161 -13.02 -12.41 15.48
CA ALA A 161 -12.82 -12.86 14.09
C ALA A 161 -13.37 -11.91 13.01
N HIS A 162 -14.31 -11.06 13.40
CA HIS A 162 -14.95 -10.07 12.52
C HIS A 162 -14.16 -8.76 12.41
N GLU A 163 -13.10 -8.58 13.20
CA GLU A 163 -12.29 -7.36 13.18
C GLU A 163 -11.15 -7.50 12.15
N THR A 164 -10.82 -6.40 11.47
CA THR A 164 -9.69 -6.32 10.54
C THR A 164 -8.63 -5.37 11.11
N PRO A 165 -7.83 -5.78 12.11
CA PRO A 165 -6.79 -4.92 12.66
C PRO A 165 -5.68 -4.66 11.63
N GLY A 166 -5.09 -3.47 11.61
CA GLY A 166 -4.04 -3.09 10.66
C GLY A 166 -4.46 -1.96 9.72
N SER A 167 -3.51 -1.44 8.94
CA SER A 167 -3.73 -0.44 7.89
C SER A 167 -3.40 -1.07 6.54
N ILE A 168 -4.34 -1.05 5.62
CA ILE A 168 -4.20 -1.57 4.26
C ILE A 168 -4.37 -0.38 3.33
N ASP A 169 -3.27 0.24 2.93
CA ASP A 169 -3.28 1.55 2.27
C ASP A 169 -3.20 1.43 0.74
N TYR A 170 -2.60 0.34 0.23
CA TYR A 170 -2.48 0.12 -1.21
C TYR A 170 -3.83 -0.28 -1.84
N PRO A 171 -4.33 0.47 -2.84
CA PRO A 171 -5.61 0.18 -3.47
C PRO A 171 -5.50 -0.95 -4.50
N LEU A 172 -6.50 -1.84 -4.54
CA LEU A 172 -6.68 -2.87 -5.57
C LEU A 172 -7.59 -2.39 -6.70
N SER A 173 -7.49 -2.99 -7.88
CA SER A 173 -8.39 -2.70 -9.01
C SER A 173 -9.84 -3.14 -8.74
N ASN A 174 -10.00 -4.17 -7.91
CA ASN A 174 -11.30 -4.67 -7.44
C ASN A 174 -11.18 -5.07 -5.97
N ASP A 175 -11.42 -4.11 -5.07
CA ASP A 175 -11.39 -4.37 -3.62
C ASP A 175 -12.78 -4.72 -3.07
N GLN A 176 -12.85 -5.79 -2.27
CA GLN A 176 -14.08 -6.23 -1.59
C GLN A 176 -14.19 -5.61 -0.19
N MET A 177 -14.35 -4.28 -0.15
CA MET A 177 -14.44 -3.50 1.09
C MET A 177 -15.64 -3.86 2.00
N ASP A 178 -16.63 -4.59 1.48
CA ASP A 178 -17.76 -5.10 2.27
C ASP A 178 -17.40 -6.32 3.15
N SER A 179 -16.23 -6.91 2.94
CA SER A 179 -15.72 -8.05 3.72
C SER A 179 -14.89 -7.58 4.92
N THR A 180 -14.78 -8.43 5.94
CA THR A 180 -13.97 -8.14 7.15
C THR A 180 -13.17 -9.36 7.60
N GLY A 181 -12.26 -9.16 8.56
CA GLY A 181 -11.45 -10.20 9.16
C GLY A 181 -10.56 -10.92 8.15
N ILE A 182 -10.33 -12.22 8.38
CA ILE A 182 -9.49 -13.01 7.48
C ILE A 182 -10.07 -13.15 6.06
N VAL A 183 -11.39 -13.08 5.90
CA VAL A 183 -12.01 -13.18 4.58
C VAL A 183 -11.58 -12.02 3.69
N TYR A 184 -11.56 -10.80 4.25
CA TYR A 184 -11.05 -9.63 3.55
C TYR A 184 -9.56 -9.78 3.20
N ILE A 185 -8.70 -10.05 4.19
CA ILE A 185 -7.24 -10.14 3.97
C ILE A 185 -6.87 -11.24 2.98
N HIS A 186 -7.55 -12.39 3.04
CA HIS A 186 -7.35 -13.46 2.08
C HIS A 186 -7.76 -13.04 0.67
N HIS A 187 -8.93 -12.39 0.51
CA HIS A 187 -9.36 -11.90 -0.80
C HIS A 187 -8.40 -10.84 -1.35
N TYR A 188 -8.01 -9.89 -0.51
CA TYR A 188 -7.06 -8.83 -0.83
C TYR A 188 -5.75 -9.42 -1.38
N LEU A 189 -5.14 -10.38 -0.68
CA LEU A 189 -3.90 -11.02 -1.12
C LEU A 189 -4.08 -11.87 -2.39
N GLN A 190 -5.22 -12.53 -2.57
CA GLN A 190 -5.49 -13.26 -3.82
C GLN A 190 -5.57 -12.32 -5.02
N GLN A 191 -6.20 -11.17 -4.83
CA GLN A 191 -6.36 -10.16 -5.88
C GLN A 191 -5.01 -9.48 -6.18
N LEU A 192 -4.29 -9.06 -5.15
CA LEU A 192 -2.94 -8.50 -5.27
C LEU A 192 -1.99 -9.45 -6.00
N TYR A 193 -1.99 -10.74 -5.62
CA TYR A 193 -1.17 -11.76 -6.29
C TYR A 193 -1.45 -11.83 -7.80
N ARG A 194 -2.71 -11.74 -8.22
CA ARG A 194 -3.08 -11.77 -9.65
C ARG A 194 -2.64 -10.50 -10.38
N GLU A 195 -2.81 -9.34 -9.74
CA GLU A 195 -2.36 -8.05 -10.25
C GLU A 195 -0.85 -8.03 -10.45
N ASP A 196 -0.09 -8.46 -9.45
CA ASP A 196 1.36 -8.58 -9.51
C ASP A 196 1.80 -9.58 -10.58
N THR A 197 1.16 -10.74 -10.65
CA THR A 197 1.44 -11.75 -11.69
C THR A 197 1.25 -11.19 -13.09
N PHE A 198 0.25 -10.33 -13.32
CA PHE A 198 0.10 -9.63 -14.59
C PHE A 198 1.24 -8.63 -14.83
N CYS A 199 1.55 -7.78 -13.85
CA CYS A 199 2.60 -6.77 -13.94
C CYS A 199 4.00 -7.36 -14.18
N LEU A 200 4.28 -8.55 -13.64
CA LEU A 200 5.56 -9.25 -13.80
C LEU A 200 5.84 -9.72 -15.24
N ASN A 201 4.87 -9.62 -16.15
CA ASN A 201 5.09 -9.85 -17.59
C ASN A 201 5.80 -8.68 -18.29
N PHE A 202 6.06 -7.58 -17.57
CA PHE A 202 6.66 -6.36 -18.12
C PHE A 202 8.01 -6.06 -17.44
N PRO A 203 8.95 -5.41 -18.15
CA PRO A 203 10.21 -4.99 -17.53
C PRO A 203 9.96 -4.01 -16.39
N GLY A 204 10.57 -4.25 -15.21
CA GLY A 204 10.39 -3.39 -14.04
C GLY A 204 10.77 -1.92 -14.30
N GLU A 205 11.80 -1.67 -15.11
CA GLU A 205 12.21 -0.31 -15.51
C GLU A 205 11.11 0.41 -16.33
N ASP A 206 10.40 -0.32 -17.20
CA ASP A 206 9.31 0.27 -17.99
C ASP A 206 8.14 0.65 -17.09
N ILE A 207 7.84 -0.17 -16.07
CA ILE A 207 6.81 0.16 -15.06
C ILE A 207 7.24 1.38 -14.23
N GLN A 208 8.50 1.47 -13.81
CA GLN A 208 9.00 2.65 -13.10
C GLN A 208 8.91 3.92 -13.96
N CYS A 209 9.32 3.84 -15.23
CA CYS A 209 9.20 4.95 -16.17
C CYS A 209 7.73 5.32 -16.43
N LEU A 210 6.81 4.35 -16.39
CA LEU A 210 5.38 4.58 -16.52
C LEU A 210 4.86 5.39 -15.33
N LEU A 211 5.24 5.01 -14.12
CA LEU A 211 4.82 5.70 -12.90
C LEU A 211 5.38 7.12 -12.82
N ARG A 212 6.66 7.33 -13.16
CA ARG A 212 7.23 8.67 -13.31
C ARG A 212 6.53 9.49 -14.39
N GLY A 213 6.11 8.83 -15.47
CA GLY A 213 5.32 9.44 -16.54
C GLY A 213 3.92 9.86 -16.07
N TYR A 214 3.34 9.12 -15.13
CA TYR A 214 2.05 9.44 -14.51
C TYR A 214 2.17 10.67 -13.61
N HIS A 215 3.16 10.65 -12.70
CA HIS A 215 3.43 11.71 -11.75
C HIS A 215 4.86 11.62 -11.22
N ASP A 216 5.49 12.78 -10.99
CA ASP A 216 6.88 12.87 -10.51
C ASP A 216 7.07 12.22 -9.12
N HIS A 217 6.05 12.32 -8.26
CA HIS A 217 5.99 11.69 -6.94
C HIS A 217 5.02 10.50 -6.90
N SER A 218 5.01 9.68 -7.95
CA SER A 218 4.13 8.50 -8.03
C SER A 218 4.40 7.45 -6.95
N GLU A 219 5.58 7.49 -6.32
CA GLU A 219 5.94 6.67 -5.17
C GLU A 219 5.08 6.95 -3.92
N ASP A 220 4.59 8.17 -3.75
CA ASP A 220 3.77 8.58 -2.59
C ASP A 220 2.26 8.48 -2.84
N LEU A 221 1.84 8.20 -4.08
CA LEU A 221 0.43 8.19 -4.45
C LEU A 221 -0.24 6.87 -4.09
N LEU A 222 -1.47 6.92 -3.57
CA LEU A 222 -2.32 5.74 -3.44
C LEU A 222 -2.90 5.40 -4.82
N LEU A 223 -2.10 4.72 -5.65
CA LEU A 223 -2.50 4.27 -6.98
C LEU A 223 -2.36 2.76 -7.11
N ASN A 224 -3.19 2.17 -7.97
CA ASN A 224 -3.06 0.78 -8.34
C ASN A 224 -2.13 0.66 -9.56
N ILE A 225 -1.00 -0.01 -9.40
CA ILE A 225 0.03 -0.15 -10.45
C ILE A 225 -0.51 -0.98 -11.61
N PHE A 226 -1.24 -2.05 -11.31
CA PHE A 226 -1.84 -2.93 -12.32
C PHE A 226 -2.78 -2.17 -13.26
N GLU A 227 -3.62 -1.26 -12.77
CA GLU A 227 -4.51 -0.47 -13.63
C GLU A 227 -3.75 0.34 -14.68
N LEU A 228 -2.60 0.91 -14.30
CA LEU A 228 -1.77 1.69 -15.22
C LEU A 228 -1.13 0.77 -16.27
N VAL A 229 -0.50 -0.32 -15.83
CA VAL A 229 0.13 -1.29 -16.74
C VAL A 229 -0.89 -1.90 -17.70
N PHE A 230 -2.08 -2.26 -17.20
CA PHE A 230 -3.18 -2.79 -17.98
C PHE A 230 -3.69 -1.79 -19.04
N ALA A 231 -3.89 -0.53 -18.65
CA ALA A 231 -4.29 0.53 -19.57
C ALA A 231 -3.27 0.72 -20.71
N GLN A 232 -1.98 0.76 -20.38
CA GLN A 232 -0.91 0.89 -21.38
C GLN A 232 -0.86 -0.31 -22.33
N SER A 233 -0.99 -1.53 -21.81
CA SER A 233 -0.96 -2.75 -22.62
C SER A 233 -2.12 -2.79 -23.62
N LEU A 234 -3.34 -2.48 -23.17
CA LEU A 234 -4.50 -2.34 -24.06
C LEU A 234 -4.31 -1.23 -25.09
N GLY A 235 -3.82 -0.06 -24.67
CA GLY A 235 -3.56 1.07 -25.56
C GLY A 235 -2.53 0.75 -26.63
N SER A 236 -1.47 0.03 -26.28
CA SER A 236 -0.42 -0.44 -27.19
C SER A 236 -1.02 -1.32 -28.30
N VAL A 237 -1.79 -2.34 -27.93
CA VAL A 237 -2.46 -3.23 -28.88
C VAL A 237 -3.43 -2.48 -29.77
N MET A 238 -4.24 -1.57 -29.21
CA MET A 238 -5.16 -0.74 -29.99
C MET A 238 -4.44 0.22 -30.95
N ALA A 239 -3.21 0.62 -30.63
CA ALA A 239 -2.33 1.41 -31.51
C ALA A 239 -1.61 0.53 -32.56
N GLY A 240 -1.83 -0.79 -32.56
CA GLY A 240 -1.22 -1.73 -33.50
C GLY A 240 0.21 -2.15 -33.12
N LYS A 241 0.56 -2.01 -31.84
CA LYS A 241 1.85 -2.40 -31.27
C LYS A 241 1.71 -3.64 -30.38
N PRO A 242 2.81 -4.33 -30.03
CA PRO A 242 2.78 -5.47 -29.13
C PRO A 242 2.30 -5.10 -27.72
N ALA A 243 1.63 -6.03 -27.04
CA ALA A 243 1.11 -5.81 -25.69
C ALA A 243 2.17 -5.44 -24.64
N HIS A 244 3.42 -5.91 -24.79
CA HIS A 244 4.53 -5.63 -23.88
C HIS A 244 5.07 -4.19 -23.97
N GLN A 245 4.74 -3.44 -25.02
CA GLN A 245 5.27 -2.09 -25.22
C GLN A 245 4.46 -1.06 -24.44
N LEU A 246 4.86 -0.77 -23.21
CA LEU A 246 4.14 0.15 -22.32
C LEU A 246 4.17 1.62 -22.77
N ASN A 247 5.07 2.04 -23.65
CA ASN A 247 5.16 3.44 -24.07
C ASN A 247 4.11 3.83 -25.12
N ILE A 248 3.20 4.73 -24.74
CA ILE A 248 2.24 5.36 -25.66
C ILE A 248 2.64 6.83 -25.85
N SER A 249 3.17 7.12 -27.03
CA SER A 249 3.60 8.48 -27.40
C SER A 249 2.43 9.39 -27.75
N GLN A 250 2.73 10.67 -27.93
CA GLN A 250 1.74 11.64 -28.41
C GLN A 250 1.14 11.25 -29.77
N GLN A 251 1.96 10.71 -30.68
CA GLN A 251 1.50 10.28 -32.00
C GLN A 251 0.54 9.08 -31.91
N ASP A 252 0.79 8.18 -30.96
CA ASP A 252 -0.10 7.03 -30.71
C ASP A 252 -1.43 7.49 -30.14
N ARG A 253 -1.43 8.47 -29.22
CA ARG A 253 -2.66 9.07 -28.70
C ARG A 253 -3.47 9.75 -29.80
N GLU A 254 -2.82 10.51 -30.68
CA GLU A 254 -3.49 11.15 -31.82
C GLU A 254 -4.10 10.11 -32.77
N TYR A 255 -3.38 9.01 -33.04
CA TYR A 255 -3.91 7.88 -33.81
C TYR A 255 -5.13 7.25 -33.13
N LEU A 256 -5.04 6.95 -31.83
CA LEU A 256 -6.13 6.36 -31.05
C LEU A 256 -7.35 7.29 -31.01
N GLN A 257 -7.14 8.60 -30.81
CA GLN A 257 -8.21 9.59 -30.83
C GLN A 257 -8.96 9.57 -32.16
N GLN A 258 -8.23 9.59 -33.28
CA GLN A 258 -8.83 9.56 -34.63
C GLN A 258 -9.58 8.25 -34.90
N LYS A 259 -9.09 7.12 -34.39
CA LYS A 259 -9.69 5.79 -34.63
C LYS A 259 -10.88 5.49 -33.74
N LEU A 260 -10.89 5.97 -32.49
CA LEU A 260 -11.83 5.53 -31.47
C LEU A 260 -12.91 6.56 -31.15
N ALA A 261 -12.65 7.86 -31.27
CA ALA A 261 -13.56 8.90 -30.75
C ALA A 261 -14.96 8.91 -31.39
N ASN A 262 -15.09 8.48 -32.65
CA ASN A 262 -16.35 8.47 -33.39
C ASN A 262 -17.01 7.08 -33.46
N LEU A 263 -16.48 6.09 -32.76
CA LEU A 263 -17.07 4.75 -32.74
C LEU A 263 -18.32 4.74 -31.86
N PRO A 264 -19.40 4.06 -32.27
CA PRO A 264 -20.50 3.73 -31.36
C PRO A 264 -19.97 2.90 -30.18
N ASP A 265 -20.57 3.07 -29.00
CA ASP A 265 -20.21 2.34 -27.78
C ASP A 265 -20.05 0.84 -27.97
N GLN A 266 -20.97 0.20 -28.69
CA GLN A 266 -20.92 -1.25 -28.96
C GLN A 266 -19.68 -1.65 -29.77
N GLU A 267 -19.27 -0.82 -30.73
CA GLU A 267 -18.08 -1.07 -31.55
C GLU A 267 -16.81 -0.82 -30.75
N LEU A 268 -16.79 0.20 -29.89
CA LEU A 268 -15.67 0.43 -28.96
C LEU A 268 -15.51 -0.74 -27.98
N ASP A 269 -16.61 -1.23 -27.42
CA ASP A 269 -16.59 -2.39 -26.53
C ASP A 269 -16.06 -3.64 -27.26
N LEU A 270 -16.46 -3.87 -28.52
CA LEU A 270 -15.89 -4.95 -29.35
C LEU A 270 -14.39 -4.78 -29.59
N ARG A 271 -13.92 -3.55 -29.83
CA ARG A 271 -12.49 -3.24 -29.99
C ARG A 271 -11.69 -3.53 -28.72
N LEU A 272 -12.24 -3.18 -27.57
CA LEU A 272 -11.65 -3.48 -26.26
C LEU A 272 -11.57 -4.99 -26.03
N GLN A 273 -12.63 -5.74 -26.33
CA GLN A 273 -12.61 -7.21 -26.21
C GLN A 273 -11.59 -7.87 -27.15
N HIS A 274 -11.44 -7.35 -28.37
CA HIS A 274 -10.41 -7.81 -29.29
C HIS A 274 -9.01 -7.51 -28.75
N ALA A 275 -8.78 -6.28 -28.26
CA ALA A 275 -7.52 -5.90 -27.65
C ALA A 275 -7.18 -6.76 -26.43
N LEU A 276 -8.18 -7.08 -25.59
CA LEU A 276 -8.01 -7.97 -24.44
C LEU A 276 -7.56 -9.38 -24.84
N THR A 277 -8.18 -9.93 -25.89
CA THR A 277 -7.80 -11.23 -26.44
C THR A 277 -6.35 -11.19 -26.92
N GLN A 278 -5.98 -10.15 -27.67
CA GLN A 278 -4.60 -9.97 -28.16
C GLN A 278 -3.59 -9.77 -27.03
N VAL A 279 -3.91 -9.02 -25.97
CA VAL A 279 -3.06 -8.91 -24.78
C VAL A 279 -2.85 -10.28 -24.13
N SER A 280 -3.91 -11.07 -24.02
CA SER A 280 -3.85 -12.42 -23.45
C SER A 280 -2.96 -13.34 -24.29
N ASP A 281 -3.06 -13.25 -25.62
CA ASP A 281 -2.26 -14.04 -26.56
C ASP A 281 -0.78 -13.61 -26.55
N ASP A 282 -0.51 -12.30 -26.62
CA ASP A 282 0.85 -11.73 -26.67
C ASP A 282 1.63 -12.02 -25.38
N LEU A 283 0.97 -12.00 -24.22
CA LEU A 283 1.56 -12.28 -22.92
C LEU A 283 1.49 -13.77 -22.54
N THR A 284 0.94 -14.63 -23.41
CA THR A 284 0.80 -16.07 -23.18
C THR A 284 0.08 -16.42 -21.86
N LEU A 285 -1.02 -15.73 -21.58
CA LEU A 285 -1.77 -15.89 -20.34
C LEU A 285 -2.69 -17.12 -20.40
N ASP A 286 -2.23 -18.23 -19.83
CA ASP A 286 -2.99 -19.48 -19.76
C ASP A 286 -3.82 -19.62 -18.46
N ASP A 287 -3.57 -18.77 -17.45
CA ASP A 287 -4.28 -18.82 -16.18
C ASP A 287 -5.70 -18.21 -16.31
N SER A 288 -6.71 -19.07 -16.18
CA SER A 288 -8.12 -18.67 -16.21
C SER A 288 -8.48 -17.57 -15.20
N SER A 289 -7.79 -17.50 -14.06
CA SER A 289 -8.03 -16.52 -13.02
C SER A 289 -7.47 -15.13 -13.39
N LEU A 290 -6.34 -15.07 -14.09
CA LEU A 290 -5.80 -13.83 -14.66
C LEU A 290 -6.69 -13.32 -15.79
N VAL A 291 -7.12 -14.21 -16.70
CA VAL A 291 -8.05 -13.82 -17.77
C VAL A 291 -9.35 -13.26 -17.20
N GLN A 292 -9.84 -13.80 -16.08
CA GLN A 292 -11.01 -13.28 -15.39
C GLN A 292 -10.75 -11.87 -14.79
N LEU A 293 -9.59 -11.65 -14.15
CA LEU A 293 -9.17 -10.33 -13.66
C LEU A 293 -9.21 -9.28 -14.78
N LEU A 294 -8.63 -9.60 -15.94
CA LEU A 294 -8.58 -8.65 -17.07
C LEU A 294 -9.98 -8.33 -17.61
N LYS A 295 -10.87 -9.34 -17.65
CA LYS A 295 -12.28 -9.14 -18.04
C LYS A 295 -13.06 -8.28 -17.05
N GLU A 296 -12.82 -8.43 -15.75
CA GLU A 296 -13.45 -7.59 -14.73
C GLU A 296 -12.94 -6.15 -14.82
N SER A 297 -11.64 -5.98 -15.06
CA SER A 297 -10.95 -4.68 -15.14
C SER A 297 -11.31 -3.88 -16.40
N ILE A 298 -11.79 -4.55 -17.47
CA ILE A 298 -12.13 -3.87 -18.72
C ILE A 298 -13.34 -2.93 -18.57
N ILE A 299 -14.26 -3.24 -17.66
CA ILE A 299 -15.50 -2.47 -17.47
C ILE A 299 -15.20 -1.05 -16.93
N PRO A 300 -14.51 -0.89 -15.79
CA PRO A 300 -14.14 0.44 -15.31
C PRO A 300 -13.17 1.16 -16.27
N PHE A 301 -12.27 0.42 -16.92
CA PHE A 301 -11.37 0.98 -17.93
C PHE A 301 -12.14 1.56 -19.13
N ALA A 302 -13.12 0.85 -19.67
CA ALA A 302 -13.92 1.31 -20.80
C ALA A 302 -14.62 2.64 -20.50
N ALA A 303 -15.15 2.81 -19.29
CA ALA A 303 -15.77 4.06 -18.86
C ALA A 303 -14.76 5.22 -18.82
N ARG A 304 -13.56 4.99 -18.25
CA ARG A 304 -12.47 5.97 -18.23
C ARG A 304 -12.02 6.36 -19.64
N LEU A 305 -11.87 5.37 -20.53
CA LEU A 305 -11.48 5.61 -21.92
C LEU A 305 -12.52 6.42 -22.70
N LYS A 306 -13.81 6.07 -22.58
CA LYS A 306 -14.92 6.82 -23.22
C LYS A 306 -14.93 8.29 -22.78
N ASN A 307 -14.72 8.54 -21.49
CA ASN A 307 -14.61 9.89 -20.95
C ASN A 307 -13.40 10.64 -21.54
N ALA A 308 -12.22 10.01 -21.55
CA ALA A 308 -11.00 10.60 -22.09
C ALA A 308 -11.11 10.92 -23.60
N LEU A 309 -11.71 10.02 -24.40
CA LEU A 309 -11.98 10.24 -25.82
C LEU A 309 -12.91 11.44 -26.05
N SER A 310 -13.97 11.55 -25.25
CA SER A 310 -14.96 12.63 -25.37
C SER A 310 -14.39 14.01 -25.04
N ASN A 311 -13.37 14.06 -24.17
CA ASN A 311 -12.73 15.30 -23.73
C ASN A 311 -11.41 15.58 -24.44
N GLU A 312 -10.98 14.74 -25.38
CA GLU A 312 -9.65 14.81 -26.03
C GLU A 312 -8.50 14.81 -25.00
N LYS A 313 -8.64 13.98 -23.96
CA LYS A 313 -7.70 13.85 -22.83
C LYS A 313 -7.12 12.46 -22.69
N LEU A 314 -6.71 11.86 -23.81
CA LEU A 314 -6.10 10.53 -23.81
C LEU A 314 -4.79 10.47 -23.01
N GLU A 315 -4.10 11.59 -22.77
CA GLU A 315 -2.93 11.66 -21.90
C GLU A 315 -3.23 11.29 -20.43
N ALA A 316 -4.49 11.37 -19.99
CA ALA A 316 -4.92 10.97 -18.64
C ALA A 316 -5.14 9.45 -18.51
N VAL A 317 -5.21 8.72 -19.63
CA VAL A 317 -5.41 7.26 -19.67
C VAL A 317 -4.15 6.56 -20.20
N PHE A 318 -3.52 7.15 -21.20
CA PHE A 318 -2.35 6.62 -21.89
C PHE A 318 -1.13 7.51 -21.70
N ILE A 319 -0.20 7.01 -20.90
CA ILE A 319 0.93 7.75 -20.37
C ILE A 319 2.15 7.56 -21.28
N THR A 320 2.90 8.64 -21.50
CA THR A 320 4.23 8.53 -22.12
C THR A 320 5.24 8.17 -21.04
N LEU A 321 6.06 7.15 -21.27
CA LEU A 321 7.13 6.79 -20.32
C LEU A 321 8.07 7.96 -20.10
N LYS A 322 8.40 8.23 -18.85
CA LYS A 322 9.40 9.22 -18.46
C LYS A 322 10.60 8.48 -17.87
N ALA A 323 11.68 8.43 -18.64
CA ALA A 323 12.96 7.95 -18.11
C ALA A 323 13.34 8.75 -16.86
N GLN A 324 14.16 8.16 -15.98
CA GLN A 324 14.79 8.95 -14.94
C GLN A 324 15.48 10.12 -15.63
N SER A 325 15.14 11.35 -15.24
CA SER A 325 16.02 12.46 -15.57
C SER A 325 17.38 12.04 -15.04
N GLU A 326 18.39 11.94 -15.89
CA GLU A 326 19.77 12.08 -15.43
C GLU A 326 19.70 13.31 -14.53
N HIS A 327 19.78 13.12 -13.21
CA HIS A 327 19.84 14.23 -12.29
C HIS A 327 20.89 15.14 -12.90
N SER A 328 20.52 16.38 -13.21
CA SER A 328 21.47 17.33 -13.78
C SER A 328 22.57 17.41 -12.75
N SER A 329 23.62 16.62 -12.94
CA SER A 329 24.60 16.34 -11.90
C SER A 329 25.28 17.67 -11.72
N LEU A 330 24.94 18.36 -10.64
CA LEU A 330 25.58 19.62 -10.34
C LEU A 330 26.98 19.23 -9.92
N VAL A 331 27.90 19.31 -10.88
CA VAL A 331 29.30 19.05 -10.66
C VAL A 331 29.84 20.19 -9.82
N PHE A 332 30.08 19.91 -8.55
CA PHE A 332 30.65 20.86 -7.60
C PHE A 332 32.16 20.57 -7.50
N GLU A 333 32.97 21.52 -7.95
CA GLU A 333 34.42 21.51 -7.73
C GLU A 333 34.68 22.04 -6.33
N ASP A 334 35.17 21.17 -5.43
CA ASP A 334 35.42 21.56 -4.05
C ASP A 334 36.64 22.51 -3.96
N GLY A 335 36.63 23.38 -2.96
CA GLY A 335 37.75 24.28 -2.70
C GLY A 335 39.03 23.52 -2.33
N PRO A 336 40.22 24.12 -2.53
CA PRO A 336 41.46 23.52 -2.05
C PRO A 336 41.42 23.41 -0.52
N ARG A 337 41.84 22.25 0.00
CA ARG A 337 41.95 22.03 1.44
C ARG A 337 43.03 22.90 2.06
N LEU A 338 42.79 23.36 3.27
CA LEU A 338 43.78 24.04 4.08
C LEU A 338 44.92 23.08 4.46
N ALA A 339 46.14 23.62 4.61
CA ALA A 339 47.25 22.88 5.17
C ALA A 339 47.02 22.65 6.68
N ASP A 340 47.45 21.50 7.21
CA ASP A 340 47.18 21.08 8.59
C ASP A 340 47.60 22.11 9.66
N ASP A 341 48.68 22.85 9.42
CA ASP A 341 49.15 23.91 10.32
C ASP A 341 48.21 25.12 10.31
N VAL A 342 47.82 25.59 9.12
CA VAL A 342 46.87 26.69 8.93
C VAL A 342 45.49 26.32 9.49
N PHE A 343 45.00 25.11 9.20
CA PHE A 343 43.73 24.61 9.73
C PHE A 343 43.71 24.63 11.26
N ARG A 344 44.79 24.12 11.89
CA ARG A 344 44.89 24.09 13.36
C ARG A 344 44.89 25.49 13.97
N ASP A 345 45.61 26.43 13.35
CA ASP A 345 45.65 27.82 13.83
C ASP A 345 44.26 28.48 13.76
N ILE A 346 43.51 28.24 12.67
CA ILE A 346 42.13 28.72 12.51
C ILE A 346 41.19 28.07 13.55
N ALA A 347 41.29 26.76 13.76
CA ALA A 347 40.46 26.06 14.74
C ALA A 347 40.70 26.57 16.18
N GLU A 348 41.95 26.88 16.53
CA GLU A 348 42.28 27.53 17.81
C GLU A 348 41.74 28.97 17.88
N GLU A 349 41.84 29.75 16.80
CA GLU A 349 41.28 31.11 16.73
C GLU A 349 39.77 31.09 17.00
N ILE A 350 39.04 30.20 16.31
CA ILE A 350 37.59 30.00 16.50
C ILE A 350 37.29 29.59 17.95
N ARG A 351 38.08 28.69 18.54
CA ARG A 351 37.87 28.23 19.93
C ARG A 351 38.08 29.35 20.96
N GLN A 352 38.98 30.29 20.68
CA GLN A 352 39.28 31.42 21.58
C GLN A 352 38.25 32.55 21.49
N CYS A 353 37.43 32.60 20.42
CA CYS A 353 36.37 33.57 20.29
C CYS A 353 35.29 33.39 21.37
N ARG A 354 34.89 34.50 21.99
CA ARG A 354 33.84 34.53 23.03
C ARG A 354 32.43 34.59 22.44
N TYR A 355 32.27 35.18 21.26
CA TYR A 355 30.98 35.44 20.63
C TYR A 355 30.83 34.61 19.35
N ILE A 356 29.63 34.09 19.11
CA ILE A 356 29.32 33.26 17.95
C ILE A 356 29.46 34.04 16.65
N GLU A 357 29.18 35.34 16.66
CA GLU A 357 29.32 36.22 15.50
C GLU A 357 30.77 36.31 15.00
N ASP A 358 31.74 36.31 15.93
CA ASP A 358 33.16 36.30 15.61
C ASP A 358 33.57 34.95 15.00
N LYS A 359 33.08 33.84 15.56
CA LYS A 359 33.31 32.49 15.03
C LYS A 359 32.76 32.34 13.61
N LEU A 360 31.52 32.78 13.37
CA LEU A 360 30.89 32.76 12.05
C LEU A 360 31.68 33.58 11.04
N THR A 361 32.21 34.73 11.47
CA THR A 361 33.03 35.60 10.60
C THR A 361 34.32 34.89 10.17
N ILE A 362 34.99 34.18 11.09
CA ILE A 362 36.19 33.40 10.77
C ILE A 362 35.86 32.24 9.83
N ILE A 363 34.83 31.44 10.14
CA ILE A 363 34.39 30.30 9.32
C ILE A 363 34.09 30.78 7.89
N ARG A 364 33.34 31.87 7.74
CA ARG A 364 32.98 32.42 6.42
C ARG A 364 34.16 33.00 5.64
N ARG A 365 35.20 33.46 6.33
CA ARG A 365 36.37 34.10 5.71
C ARG A 365 37.41 33.07 5.26
N GLU A 366 37.68 32.09 6.12
CA GLU A 366 38.83 31.18 5.99
C GLU A 366 38.47 29.82 5.40
N ILE A 367 37.25 29.30 5.64
CA ILE A 367 36.85 27.96 5.20
C ILE A 367 36.22 28.04 3.81
N ARG A 368 36.85 27.37 2.83
CA ARG A 368 36.47 27.43 1.41
C ARG A 368 36.17 26.08 0.77
N SER A 369 36.35 24.98 1.51
CA SER A 369 36.04 23.63 1.04
C SER A 369 34.98 22.99 1.94
N ALA A 370 34.15 22.12 1.36
CA ALA A 370 33.16 21.35 2.10
C ALA A 370 33.84 20.37 3.08
N ALA A 371 35.00 19.83 2.69
CA ALA A 371 35.82 18.98 3.56
C ALA A 371 36.31 19.73 4.81
N ASP A 372 36.92 20.91 4.66
CA ASP A 372 37.41 21.69 5.81
C ASP A 372 36.26 22.20 6.68
N LEU A 373 35.08 22.46 6.10
CA LEU A 373 33.88 22.80 6.87
C LEU A 373 33.44 21.64 7.76
N ALA A 374 33.39 20.42 7.22
CA ALA A 374 33.08 19.22 8.00
C ALA A 374 34.13 18.98 9.10
N ASP A 375 35.41 19.20 8.79
CA ASP A 375 36.49 19.06 9.76
C ASP A 375 36.40 20.13 10.88
N ILE A 376 36.07 21.39 10.56
CA ILE A 376 35.86 22.45 11.57
C ILE A 376 34.70 22.11 12.51
N LEU A 377 33.60 21.59 11.96
CA LEU A 377 32.44 21.14 12.74
C LEU A 377 32.81 20.01 13.71
N GLU A 378 33.85 19.23 13.41
CA GLU A 378 34.41 18.17 14.25
C GLU A 378 35.54 18.64 15.18
N ALA A 379 36.23 19.75 14.88
CA ALA A 379 37.44 20.23 15.55
C ALA A 379 37.25 20.72 17.01
N SER A 380 36.11 20.44 17.63
CA SER A 380 35.81 20.82 19.03
C SER A 380 36.03 22.31 19.30
N CYS A 381 35.62 23.17 18.36
CA CYS A 381 35.71 24.63 18.44
C CYS A 381 34.32 25.30 18.55
N LEU A 382 33.25 24.52 18.39
CA LEU A 382 31.84 24.90 18.50
C LEU A 382 31.18 24.09 19.63
N PHE A 383 30.21 24.70 20.32
CA PHE A 383 29.54 24.11 21.48
C PHE A 383 28.04 24.35 21.45
N GLU A 384 27.27 23.36 21.90
CA GLU A 384 25.81 23.47 22.14
C GLU A 384 25.00 24.08 20.97
N ASP A 385 24.45 25.27 21.16
CA ASP A 385 23.60 26.01 20.21
C ASP A 385 24.39 26.76 19.14
N GLU A 386 25.72 26.80 19.24
CA GLU A 386 26.59 27.39 18.21
C GLU A 386 26.47 26.64 16.87
N TYR A 387 26.22 25.32 16.91
CA TYR A 387 25.98 24.51 15.71
C TYR A 387 24.77 25.01 14.91
N ASP A 388 23.66 25.29 15.60
CA ASP A 388 22.44 25.82 14.96
C ASP A 388 22.74 27.15 14.28
N SER A 389 23.53 28.02 14.91
CA SER A 389 23.91 29.32 14.34
C SER A 389 24.77 29.17 13.08
N VAL A 390 25.67 28.18 13.05
CA VAL A 390 26.46 27.85 11.85
C VAL A 390 25.54 27.36 10.73
N TYR A 391 24.64 26.41 10.99
CA TYR A 391 23.74 25.87 9.95
C TYR A 391 22.80 26.93 9.37
N HIS A 392 22.25 27.83 10.19
CA HIS A 392 21.46 28.96 9.69
C HIS A 392 22.26 29.92 8.81
N SER A 393 23.57 30.00 9.01
CA SER A 393 24.42 30.85 8.20
C SER A 393 24.67 30.27 6.82
N LEU A 394 24.56 28.93 6.63
CA LEU A 394 24.90 28.21 5.40
C LEU A 394 23.86 28.37 4.29
N THR A 395 24.33 28.32 3.05
CA THR A 395 23.47 28.27 1.87
C THR A 395 22.89 26.86 1.68
N ALA A 396 21.82 26.74 0.89
CA ALA A 396 21.22 25.44 0.58
C ALA A 396 22.22 24.47 -0.07
N LEU A 397 23.14 24.97 -0.90
CA LEU A 397 24.19 24.17 -1.52
C LEU A 397 25.21 23.66 -0.49
N GLU A 398 25.65 24.51 0.44
CA GLU A 398 26.59 24.14 1.51
C GLU A 398 25.97 23.11 2.46
N LEU A 399 24.69 23.25 2.79
CA LEU A 399 23.95 22.25 3.56
C LEU A 399 23.83 20.92 2.81
N ALA A 400 23.53 20.96 1.51
CA ALA A 400 23.45 19.77 0.67
C ALA A 400 24.81 19.05 0.54
N LEU A 401 25.92 19.78 0.49
CA LEU A 401 27.27 19.21 0.50
C LEU A 401 27.60 18.54 1.84
N LEU A 402 27.22 19.14 2.96
CA LEU A 402 27.35 18.50 4.28
C LEU A 402 26.51 17.22 4.38
N ILE A 403 25.29 17.22 3.85
CA ILE A 403 24.45 16.01 3.76
C ILE A 403 25.13 14.95 2.90
N LYS A 404 25.74 15.33 1.77
CA LYS A 404 26.43 14.37 0.92
C LYS A 404 27.66 13.74 1.58
N SER A 405 28.24 14.39 2.58
CA SER A 405 29.39 13.87 3.34
C SER A 405 29.04 12.81 4.39
N PHE A 406 27.75 12.46 4.58
CA PHE A 406 27.35 11.36 5.44
C PHE A 406 27.87 10.01 4.91
N PRO A 407 28.41 9.12 5.78
CA PRO A 407 28.73 7.76 5.39
C PRO A 407 27.43 7.01 5.09
N ALA A 408 27.16 6.80 3.79
CA ALA A 408 25.90 6.31 3.22
C ALA A 408 24.70 7.26 3.48
N PRO A 409 24.30 8.10 2.50
CA PRO A 409 23.07 8.87 2.58
C PRO A 409 21.89 7.90 2.41
N ASP A 410 21.51 7.21 3.49
CA ASP A 410 20.24 6.49 3.52
C ASP A 410 19.13 7.53 3.77
N PRO A 411 18.17 7.71 2.84
CA PRO A 411 17.01 8.57 3.05
C PRO A 411 16.25 8.25 4.35
N SER A 412 16.38 7.02 4.87
CA SER A 412 15.80 6.57 6.14
C SER A 412 16.30 7.36 7.37
N LEU A 413 17.45 8.04 7.29
CA LEU A 413 17.97 8.89 8.36
C LEU A 413 17.12 10.14 8.62
N PHE A 414 16.32 10.55 7.66
CA PHE A 414 15.51 11.78 7.70
C PHE A 414 14.00 11.51 7.81
N ILE A 415 13.60 10.23 7.91
CA ILE A 415 12.20 9.83 8.11
C ILE A 415 11.85 9.94 9.59
N ARG A 416 11.32 11.11 9.95
CA ARG A 416 10.62 11.48 11.19
C ARG A 416 10.73 10.48 12.34
N SER A 417 11.63 10.82 13.26
CA SER A 417 11.65 10.41 14.68
C SER A 417 11.68 8.91 14.96
N GLY A 418 12.88 8.35 15.13
CA GLY A 418 13.00 7.10 15.88
C GLY A 418 14.27 6.26 15.76
N HIS A 419 15.21 6.58 14.87
CA HIS A 419 16.44 5.79 14.77
C HIS A 419 17.57 6.41 15.59
N ALA A 420 17.95 5.68 16.63
CA ALA A 420 19.07 5.97 17.49
C ALA A 420 20.31 6.29 16.66
N ALA A 421 21.02 7.35 17.03
CA ALA A 421 22.39 7.57 16.62
C ALA A 421 23.14 6.24 16.70
N THR A 422 23.46 5.66 15.55
CA THR A 422 24.39 4.53 15.50
C THR A 422 25.68 5.02 16.14
N GLY A 423 26.38 4.15 16.88
CA GLY A 423 27.58 4.53 17.65
C GLY A 423 28.76 5.08 16.83
N GLU A 424 28.58 5.27 15.52
CA GLU A 424 29.56 5.78 14.55
C GLU A 424 29.31 7.23 14.11
N MET A 425 28.19 7.87 14.49
CA MET A 425 27.89 9.26 14.09
C MET A 425 28.62 10.31 14.95
N LYS A 426 29.14 11.34 14.29
CA LYS A 426 29.82 12.49 14.92
C LYS A 426 28.80 13.46 15.52
N GLU A 427 29.19 14.26 16.51
CA GLU A 427 28.26 15.21 17.17
C GLU A 427 27.61 16.18 16.18
N TRP A 428 28.40 16.77 15.28
CA TRP A 428 27.88 17.71 14.29
C TRP A 428 26.87 17.07 13.33
N GLN A 429 27.00 15.78 13.05
CA GLN A 429 26.07 15.03 12.22
C GLN A 429 24.69 14.91 12.90
N ILE A 430 24.69 14.56 14.19
CA ILE A 430 23.48 14.46 15.02
C ILE A 430 22.79 15.84 15.13
N ARG A 431 23.58 16.90 15.31
CA ARG A 431 23.09 18.28 15.38
C ARG A 431 22.50 18.75 14.05
N LEU A 432 23.13 18.41 12.92
CA LEU A 432 22.63 18.71 11.58
C LEU A 432 21.28 18.02 11.32
N ILE A 433 21.14 16.73 11.65
CA ILE A 433 19.86 16.01 11.52
C ILE A 433 18.77 16.72 12.36
N SER A 434 19.08 17.06 13.61
CA SER A 434 18.14 17.78 14.49
C SER A 434 17.79 19.19 13.98
N PHE A 435 18.69 19.83 13.25
CA PHE A 435 18.43 21.10 12.57
C PHE A 435 17.50 20.91 11.37
N LEU A 436 17.76 19.90 10.52
CA LEU A 436 16.96 19.58 9.34
C LEU A 436 15.52 19.18 9.70
N ASP A 437 15.33 18.44 10.80
CA ASP A 437 14.01 18.05 11.33
C ASP A 437 13.13 19.24 11.73
N ARG A 438 13.73 20.41 11.99
CA ARG A 438 13.02 21.64 12.34
C ARG A 438 12.64 22.49 11.12
N LEU A 439 13.10 22.14 9.91
CA LEU A 439 12.77 22.84 8.67
C LEU A 439 11.33 22.56 8.20
N VAL A 440 10.79 23.47 7.39
CA VAL A 440 9.49 23.24 6.74
C VAL A 440 9.63 22.07 5.75
N PRO A 441 8.66 21.14 5.64
CA PRO A 441 8.79 19.96 4.79
C PRO A 441 9.20 20.25 3.33
N SER A 442 8.72 21.34 2.75
CA SER A 442 9.08 21.76 1.39
C SER A 442 10.55 22.17 1.25
N GLU A 443 11.12 22.78 2.28
CA GLU A 443 12.53 23.21 2.30
C GLU A 443 13.45 22.02 2.47
N LEU A 444 13.11 21.11 3.39
CA LEU A 444 13.82 19.85 3.59
C LEU A 444 13.83 19.00 2.31
N PHE A 445 12.69 18.86 1.65
CA PHE A 445 12.57 18.13 0.39
C PHE A 445 13.47 18.72 -0.70
N THR A 446 13.47 20.04 -0.85
CA THR A 446 14.32 20.74 -1.83
C THR A 446 15.80 20.50 -1.55
N LEU A 447 16.20 20.51 -0.27
CA LEU A 447 17.58 20.27 0.16
C LEU A 447 18.05 18.83 -0.08
N LEU A 448 17.22 17.83 0.24
CA LEU A 448 17.54 16.43 0.03
C LEU A 448 17.67 16.11 -1.46
N HIS A 449 16.73 16.60 -2.28
CA HIS A 449 16.80 16.47 -3.74
C HIS A 449 18.06 17.16 -4.32
N LEU A 450 18.48 18.30 -3.74
CA LEU A 450 19.73 18.95 -4.14
C LEU A 450 20.95 18.10 -3.77
N ALA A 451 20.97 17.50 -2.58
CA ALA A 451 22.08 16.66 -2.09
C ALA A 451 22.27 15.38 -2.93
N GLU A 452 21.18 14.75 -3.36
CA GLU A 452 21.20 13.59 -4.26
C GLU A 452 21.79 13.96 -5.63
N GLY A 453 21.44 15.13 -6.16
CA GLY A 453 21.85 15.59 -7.50
C GLY A 453 23.25 16.19 -7.61
N ILE A 454 23.98 16.41 -6.52
CA ILE A 454 25.36 16.95 -6.57
C ILE A 454 26.36 15.85 -6.87
N THR A 455 27.40 16.10 -7.67
CA THR A 455 28.60 15.24 -7.74
C THR A 455 29.80 16.09 -7.34
N ILE A 456 30.53 15.69 -6.30
CA ILE A 456 31.74 16.40 -5.84
C ILE A 456 32.91 15.87 -6.64
N ILE A 457 33.67 16.76 -7.29
CA ILE A 457 34.90 16.42 -8.05
C ILE A 457 36.14 17.09 -7.47
#